data_AF-A0A2W5ABC7-F1
#
_entry.id   AF-A0A2W5ABC7-F1
#
_cell.length_a   1.000
_cell.length_b   1.000
_cell.length_c   1.000
_cell.angle_alpha   90.00
_cell.angle_beta   90.00
_cell.angle_gamma   90.00
#
_symmetry.space_group_name_H-M   'P 1'
#
loop_
_entity.id
_entity.type
_entity.pdbx_description
1 polymer ?
#
loop_
_entity_poly.entity_id
_entity_poly.type
_entity_poly.pdbx_seq_one_letter_code
_entity_poly.pdbx_strand_id
1 'polypeptide(L)'
;MLAEDRQDDKDALDRRIAEAKASHQHSVSSVEARAESRGWAVGIEFVGAVLVSGAIGWGIDNYAGLGTKPWAMIVLLVLGFAAGTRRAMKTSRQFDADPDSGE
;
A
#
# COMPACT_ATOMS: atom_id res chain seq x y z
N MET A 1 -5.32 -33.86 45.35
CA MET A 1 -6.31 -32.79 45.16
C MET A 1 -5.68 -31.44 44.84
N LEU A 2 -4.74 -30.88 45.61
CA LEU A 2 -4.12 -29.57 45.32
C LEU A 2 -3.28 -29.47 44.02
N ALA A 3 -2.83 -30.60 43.47
CA ALA A 3 -2.04 -30.64 42.25
C ALA A 3 -2.91 -30.56 40.99
N GLU A 4 -4.12 -31.13 41.02
CA GLU A 4 -5.09 -31.12 39.91
C GLU A 4 -5.60 -29.71 39.64
N ASP A 5 -6.02 -29.00 40.69
CA ASP A 5 -6.53 -27.62 40.61
C ASP A 5 -5.52 -26.66 39.95
N ARG A 6 -4.23 -26.83 40.25
CA ARG A 6 -3.14 -26.06 39.64
C ARG A 6 -2.90 -26.44 38.17
N GLN A 7 -3.16 -27.69 37.79
CA GLN A 7 -3.03 -28.13 36.40
C GLN A 7 -4.19 -27.61 35.56
N ASP A 8 -5.41 -27.67 36.09
CA ASP A 8 -6.61 -27.12 35.43
C ASP A 8 -6.47 -25.62 35.14
N ASP A 9 -5.94 -24.85 36.11
CA ASP A 9 -5.65 -23.42 35.92
C ASP A 9 -4.62 -23.17 34.81
N LYS A 10 -3.57 -23.99 34.75
CA LYS A 10 -2.53 -23.86 33.72
C LYS A 10 -3.08 -24.18 32.33
N ASP A 11 -3.85 -25.25 32.23
CA ASP A 11 -4.46 -25.67 30.96
C ASP A 11 -5.47 -24.62 30.46
N ALA A 12 -6.21 -23.98 31.37
CA ALA A 12 -7.09 -22.87 31.05
C ALA A 12 -6.33 -21.63 30.54
N LEU A 13 -5.17 -21.32 31.13
CA LEU A 13 -4.32 -20.22 30.69
C LEU A 13 -3.67 -20.50 29.34
N ASP A 14 -3.13 -21.71 29.14
CA ASP A 14 -2.53 -22.14 27.88
C ASP A 14 -3.55 -22.10 26.74
N ARG A 15 -4.80 -22.49 27.01
CA ARG A 15 -5.90 -22.39 26.05
C ARG A 15 -6.19 -20.94 25.66
N ARG A 16 -6.26 -20.03 26.64
CA ARG A 16 -6.51 -18.60 26.39
C ARG A 16 -5.36 -17.95 25.63
N ILE A 17 -4.11 -18.32 25.93
CA ILE A 17 -2.93 -17.85 25.21
C ILE A 17 -2.94 -18.36 23.76
N ALA A 18 -3.26 -19.64 23.55
CA ALA A 18 -3.36 -20.22 22.21
C ALA A 18 -4.45 -19.54 21.37
N GLU A 19 -5.62 -19.26 21.97
CA GLU A 19 -6.73 -18.56 21.32
C GLU A 19 -6.40 -17.09 21.01
N ALA A 20 -5.77 -16.38 21.95
CA ALA A 20 -5.30 -15.01 21.73
C ALA A 20 -4.21 -14.96 20.64
N LYS A 21 -3.28 -15.93 20.63
CA LYS A 21 -2.24 -16.03 19.60
C LYS A 21 -2.81 -16.35 18.23
N ALA A 22 -3.79 -17.25 18.15
CA ALA A 22 -4.44 -17.63 16.89
C ALA A 22 -5.27 -16.47 16.29
N SER A 23 -6.03 -15.75 17.13
CA SER A 23 -6.78 -14.57 16.70
C SER A 23 -5.85 -13.42 16.28
N HIS A 24 -4.77 -13.19 17.02
CA HIS A 24 -3.77 -12.19 16.68
C HIS A 24 -3.03 -12.54 15.37
N GLN A 25 -2.59 -13.78 15.18
CA GLN A 25 -1.89 -14.21 13.98
C GLN A 25 -2.75 -14.11 12.71
N HIS A 26 -4.05 -14.44 12.82
CA HIS A 26 -5.00 -14.27 11.71
C HIS A 26 -5.25 -12.79 11.42
N SER A 27 -5.36 -11.95 12.45
CA SER A 27 -5.51 -10.50 12.26
C SER A 27 -4.32 -9.89 11.53
N VAL A 28 -3.09 -10.22 11.94
CA VAL A 28 -1.83 -9.75 11.33
C VAL A 28 -1.74 -10.20 9.87
N SER A 29 -1.98 -11.48 9.57
CA SER A 29 -1.92 -11.97 8.18
C SER A 29 -2.96 -11.31 7.28
N SER A 30 -4.14 -11.01 7.81
CA SER A 30 -5.21 -10.32 7.07
C SER A 30 -4.89 -8.84 6.83
N VAL A 31 -4.11 -8.21 7.72
CA VAL A 31 -3.64 -6.83 7.57
C VAL A 31 -2.49 -6.78 6.55
N GLU A 32 -1.54 -7.71 6.63
CA GLU A 32 -0.45 -7.84 5.65
C GLU A 32 -0.99 -8.09 4.23
N ALA A 33 -1.91 -9.04 4.05
CA ALA A 33 -2.53 -9.29 2.74
C ALA A 33 -3.29 -8.06 2.17
N ARG A 34 -3.93 -7.27 3.04
CA ARG A 34 -4.58 -6.01 2.65
C ARG A 34 -3.57 -4.91 2.33
N ALA A 35 -2.44 -4.86 3.04
CA ALA A 35 -1.36 -3.91 2.77
C ALA A 35 -0.66 -4.22 1.44
N GLU A 36 -0.37 -5.51 1.17
CA GLU A 36 0.22 -5.99 -0.08
C GLU A 36 -0.66 -5.65 -1.30
N SER A 37 -1.96 -5.95 -1.22
CA SER A 37 -2.90 -5.66 -2.30
C SER A 37 -3.08 -4.15 -2.56
N ARG A 38 -3.04 -3.32 -1.52
CA ARG A 38 -3.03 -1.85 -1.66
C ARG A 38 -1.74 -1.34 -2.31
N GLY A 39 -0.58 -1.88 -1.94
CA GLY A 39 0.71 -1.50 -2.54
C GLY A 39 0.73 -1.76 -4.04
N TRP A 40 0.22 -2.92 -4.46
CA TRP A 40 0.08 -3.28 -5.88
C TRP A 40 -0.86 -2.34 -6.64
N ALA A 41 -2.01 -1.99 -6.06
CA ALA A 41 -2.96 -1.07 -6.68
C ALA A 41 -2.34 0.33 -6.90
N VAL A 42 -1.59 0.84 -5.91
CA VAL A 42 -0.89 2.13 -6.04
C VAL A 42 0.18 2.09 -7.14
N GLY A 43 0.92 0.98 -7.24
CA GLY A 43 1.90 0.77 -8.30
C GLY A 43 1.27 0.77 -9.70
N ILE A 44 0.15 0.05 -9.88
CA ILE A 44 -0.58 0.01 -11.15
C ILE A 44 -1.16 1.38 -11.51
N GLU A 45 -1.76 2.11 -10.54
CA GLU A 45 -2.26 3.47 -10.77
C GLU A 45 -1.13 4.42 -11.23
N PHE A 46 0.06 4.31 -10.63
CA PHE A 46 1.22 5.11 -11.01
C PHE A 46 1.68 4.80 -12.43
N VAL A 47 1.90 3.52 -12.74
CA VAL A 47 2.35 3.08 -14.08
C VAL A 47 1.31 3.45 -15.14
N GLY A 48 0.02 3.24 -14.86
CA GLY A 48 -1.07 3.64 -15.75
C GLY A 48 -1.08 5.14 -16.05
N ALA A 49 -0.92 5.99 -15.03
CA ALA A 49 -0.86 7.44 -15.22
C ALA A 49 0.35 7.87 -16.07
N VAL A 50 1.52 7.27 -15.85
CA VAL A 50 2.73 7.54 -16.63
C VAL A 50 2.53 7.13 -18.09
N LEU A 51 2.01 5.93 -18.34
CA LEU A 51 1.77 5.43 -19.70
C LEU A 51 0.76 6.30 -20.46
N VAL A 52 -0.35 6.69 -19.82
CA VAL A 52 -1.36 7.57 -20.42
C VAL A 52 -0.75 8.94 -20.75
N SER A 53 0.02 9.52 -19.83
CA SER A 53 0.67 10.82 -20.07
C SER A 53 1.69 10.77 -21.21
N GLY A 54 2.46 9.68 -21.32
CA GLY A 54 3.43 9.47 -22.39
C GLY A 54 2.75 9.26 -23.75
N ALA A 55 1.67 8.47 -23.79
CA ALA A 55 0.90 8.25 -25.01
C ALA A 55 0.26 9.54 -25.55
N ILE A 56 -0.31 10.37 -24.65
CA ILE A 56 -0.86 11.67 -25.00
C ILE A 56 0.24 12.61 -25.50
N GLY A 57 1.39 12.67 -24.81
CA GLY A 57 2.53 13.49 -25.23
C GLY A 57 3.09 13.10 -26.59
N TRP A 58 3.22 11.79 -26.85
CA TRP A 58 3.65 11.26 -28.15
C TRP A 58 2.67 11.61 -29.28
N GLY A 59 1.36 11.55 -29.01
CA GLY A 59 0.33 11.94 -29.97
C GLY A 59 0.39 13.42 -30.33
N ILE A 60 0.57 14.29 -29.32
CA ILE A 60 0.72 15.74 -29.53
C ILE A 60 1.99 16.05 -30.32
N ASP A 61 3.13 15.45 -29.97
CA ASP A 61 4.40 15.67 -30.66
C ASP A 61 4.36 15.18 -32.12
N ASN A 62 3.61 14.11 -32.44
CA ASN A 62 3.44 13.63 -33.82
C ASN A 62 2.46 14.47 -34.65
N TYR A 63 1.35 14.90 -34.07
CA TYR A 63 0.31 15.63 -34.80
C TYR A 63 0.63 17.12 -34.98
N ALA A 64 1.43 17.70 -34.08
CA ALA A 64 1.76 19.12 -34.13
C ALA A 64 2.77 19.48 -35.23
N GLY A 65 3.48 18.52 -35.84
CA GLY A 65 4.36 18.76 -37.00
C GLY A 65 5.49 19.77 -36.77
N LEU A 66 5.79 20.08 -35.51
CA LEU A 66 6.81 21.05 -35.14
C LEU A 66 8.14 20.29 -35.00
N GLY A 67 9.05 20.50 -35.94
CA GLY A 67 10.42 19.96 -35.92
C GLY A 67 11.30 20.42 -34.73
N THR A 68 10.70 20.78 -33.60
CA THR A 68 11.36 21.19 -32.36
C THR A 68 11.22 20.09 -31.32
N LYS A 69 12.40 19.56 -30.92
CA LYS A 69 12.74 18.83 -29.68
C LYS A 69 11.58 18.51 -28.72
N PRO A 70 11.52 17.29 -28.15
CA PRO A 70 10.36 16.66 -27.49
C PRO A 70 9.94 17.35 -26.17
N TRP A 71 9.61 18.63 -26.25
CA TRP A 71 9.33 19.51 -25.12
C TRP A 71 7.99 19.18 -24.51
N ALA A 72 6.97 18.83 -25.32
CA ALA A 72 5.68 18.40 -24.79
C ALA A 72 5.82 17.06 -24.04
N MET A 73 6.58 16.11 -24.58
CA MET A 73 6.93 14.88 -23.88
C MET A 73 7.65 15.13 -22.55
N ILE A 74 8.64 16.05 -22.50
CA ILE A 74 9.35 16.39 -21.26
C ILE A 74 8.40 17.02 -20.23
N VAL A 75 7.58 18.00 -20.64
CA VAL A 75 6.63 18.67 -19.74
C VAL A 75 5.59 17.68 -19.20
N LEU A 76 5.02 16.82 -20.05
CA LEU A 76 4.03 15.83 -19.63
C LEU A 76 4.63 14.70 -18.79
N LEU A 77 5.87 14.29 -19.05
CA LEU A 77 6.59 13.35 -18.17
C LEU A 77 6.81 13.95 -16.78
N VAL A 78 7.26 15.20 -16.70
CA VAL A 78 7.48 15.88 -15.42
C VAL A 78 6.15 16.07 -14.68
N LEU A 79 5.07 16.45 -15.39
CA LEU A 79 3.74 16.59 -14.80
C LEU A 79 3.18 15.24 -14.32
N GLY A 80 3.27 14.19 -15.14
CA GLY A 80 2.83 12.84 -14.82
C GLY A 80 3.60 12.24 -13.66
N PHE A 81 4.92 12.44 -13.64
CA PHE A 81 5.78 12.08 -12.53
C PHE A 81 5.37 12.82 -11.25
N ALA A 82 5.23 14.15 -11.28
CA ALA A 82 4.82 14.94 -10.12
C ALA A 82 3.43 14.56 -9.59
N ALA A 83 2.47 14.27 -10.48
CA ALA A 83 1.14 13.78 -10.11
C ALA A 83 1.21 12.39 -9.46
N GLY A 84 2.01 11.49 -10.03
CA GLY A 84 2.25 10.16 -9.49
C GLY A 84 2.91 10.18 -8.12
N THR A 85 3.99 10.96 -7.94
CA THR A 85 4.67 11.12 -6.65
C THR A 85 3.74 11.75 -5.61
N ARG A 86 2.90 12.73 -5.99
CA ARG A 86 1.89 13.28 -5.07
C ARG A 86 0.86 12.25 -4.60
N ARG A 87 0.41 11.36 -5.49
CA ARG A 87 -0.53 10.28 -5.10
C ARG A 87 0.13 9.26 -4.19
N ALA A 88 1.38 8.89 -4.47
CA ALA A 88 2.18 8.02 -3.60
C ALA A 88 2.38 8.64 -2.21
N MET A 89 2.82 9.90 -2.13
CA MET A 89 3.01 10.61 -0.85
C MET A 89 1.71 10.72 -0.03
N LYS A 90 0.56 10.91 -0.70
CA LYS A 90 -0.74 10.93 -0.02
C LYS A 90 -1.10 9.55 0.55
N THR A 91 -0.79 8.48 -0.18
CA THR A 91 -0.97 7.10 0.31
C THR A 91 -0.09 6.83 1.52
N SER A 92 1.19 7.21 1.48
CA SER A 92 2.13 7.02 2.59
C SER A 92 1.68 7.76 3.85
N ARG A 93 1.13 8.98 3.71
CA ARG A 93 0.57 9.73 4.83
C ARG A 93 -0.66 9.09 5.47
N GLN A 94 -1.37 8.20 4.78
CA GLN A 94 -2.45 7.42 5.38
C GLN A 94 -1.94 6.23 6.20
N PHE A 95 -0.68 5.82 6.02
CA PHE A 95 -0.03 4.79 6.83
C PHE A 95 0.70 5.39 8.05
N ASP A 96 1.20 6.63 7.97
CA ASP A 96 1.77 7.35 9.13
C ASP A 96 0.70 7.95 10.08
N ALA A 97 -0.57 8.01 9.66
CA ALA A 97 -1.66 8.59 10.44
C ALA A 97 -2.35 7.61 11.41
N ASP A 98 -1.76 6.44 11.67
CA ASP A 98 -2.19 5.56 12.77
C ASP A 98 -1.09 5.44 13.84
N PRO A 99 -0.90 6.46 14.69
CA PRO A 99 -0.06 6.36 15.88
C PRO A 99 -0.81 5.89 17.14
N ASP A 100 -1.98 5.24 17.07
CA ASP A 100 -2.69 4.79 18.29
C ASP A 100 -3.46 3.47 18.10
N SER A 101 -2.79 2.34 18.37
CA SER A 101 -3.45 1.12 18.88
C SER A 101 -2.57 0.39 19.90
N GLY A 102 -2.08 1.19 20.85
CA GLY A 102 -1.26 0.75 21.99
C GLY A 102 -1.87 1.14 23.35
N GLU A 103 -3.20 1.08 23.50
CA GLU A 103 -3.88 1.05 24.81
C GLU A 103 -4.64 -0.27 25.00
#